data_AF-A0A2V6CJK8-F1
#
_entry.id   AF-A0A2V6CJK8-F1
#
_cell.length_a   1.000
_cell.length_b   1.000
_cell.length_c   1.000
_cell.angle_alpha   90.00
_cell.angle_beta   90.00
_cell.angle_gamma   90.00
#
_symmetry.space_group_name_H-M   'P 1'
#
loop_
_entity.id
_entity.type
_entity.pdbx_description
1 polymer ?
#
loop_
_entity_poly.entity_id
_entity_poly.type
_entity_poly.pdbx_seq_one_letter_code
_entity_poly.pdbx_strand_id
1 'polypeptide(L)'
;MTTFSFKDGSAAVVSRGELQQCEDWRNAFRDCCKDHRFYEIIEDSLANDFEYQYLILRDLAGNVRGIQPFFFVQQNLVEGIRGGVRHVVDAIRKKFPKFLTMRVLMVGCAAGEGHLGALALK
;
A
#
# COMPACT_ATOMS: atom_id res chain seq x y z
N MET A 1 -13.34 -1.03 9.80
CA MET A 1 -13.63 -0.48 8.46
C MET A 1 -14.01 1.00 8.50
N THR A 2 -13.30 1.86 7.76
CA THR A 2 -13.65 3.28 7.56
C THR A 2 -14.13 3.49 6.14
N THR A 3 -15.30 4.12 5.95
CA THR A 3 -15.92 4.30 4.62
C THR A 3 -16.09 5.78 4.30
N PHE A 4 -15.88 6.15 3.03
CA PHE A 4 -16.18 7.48 2.51
C PHE A 4 -16.86 7.40 1.15
N SER A 5 -17.72 8.38 0.87
CA SER A 5 -18.45 8.47 -0.40
C SER A 5 -17.82 9.51 -1.32
N PHE A 6 -17.94 9.30 -2.62
CA PHE A 6 -17.57 10.25 -3.66
C PHE A 6 -18.64 10.25 -4.75
N LYS A 7 -18.55 11.17 -5.70
CA LYS A 7 -19.59 11.40 -6.72
C LYS A 7 -20.03 10.12 -7.44
N ASP A 8 -19.08 9.25 -7.75
CA ASP A 8 -19.30 8.07 -8.60
C ASP A 8 -19.35 6.75 -7.79
N GLY A 9 -19.44 6.81 -6.45
CA GLY A 9 -19.46 5.61 -5.63
C GLY A 9 -18.97 5.81 -4.19
N SER A 10 -18.35 4.75 -3.65
CA SER A 10 -17.81 4.75 -2.29
C SER A 10 -16.50 3.99 -2.19
N ALA A 11 -15.74 4.28 -1.15
CA ALA A 11 -14.51 3.59 -0.83
C ALA A 11 -14.51 3.17 0.63
N ALA A 12 -13.92 2.00 0.91
CA ALA A 12 -13.73 1.51 2.27
C ALA A 12 -12.26 1.13 2.50
N VAL A 13 -11.71 1.59 3.61
CA VAL A 13 -10.43 1.11 4.14
C VAL A 13 -10.71 -0.10 5.02
N VAL A 14 -10.08 -1.21 4.67
CA VAL A 14 -10.21 -2.50 5.34
C VAL A 14 -8.86 -3.10 5.67
N SER A 15 -8.82 -3.81 6.79
CA SER A 15 -7.73 -4.70 7.17
C SER A 15 -7.74 -5.99 6.35
N ARG A 16 -6.65 -6.75 6.45
CA ARG A 16 -6.51 -8.08 5.86
C ARG A 16 -7.64 -9.04 6.24
N GLY A 17 -8.01 -9.09 7.51
CA GLY A 17 -9.07 -9.97 8.01
C GLY A 17 -10.45 -9.61 7.45
N GLU A 18 -10.75 -8.31 7.32
CA GLU A 18 -11.98 -7.83 6.69
C GLU A 18 -11.96 -8.09 5.17
N LEU A 19 -10.80 -7.94 4.51
CA LEU A 19 -10.67 -8.18 3.07
C LEU A 19 -10.92 -9.64 2.67
N GLN A 20 -10.54 -10.60 3.51
CA GLN A 20 -10.77 -12.03 3.25
C GLN A 20 -12.26 -12.39 3.12
N GLN A 21 -13.15 -11.55 3.67
CA GLN A 21 -14.60 -11.71 3.52
C GLN A 21 -15.12 -11.16 2.17
N CYS A 22 -14.30 -10.43 1.43
CA CYS A 22 -14.62 -9.90 0.11
C CYS A 22 -14.30 -10.94 -0.97
N GLU A 23 -15.33 -11.55 -1.57
CA GLU A 23 -15.15 -12.57 -2.62
C GLU A 23 -14.38 -12.04 -3.83
N ASP A 24 -14.53 -10.75 -4.13
CA ASP A 24 -13.86 -10.09 -5.25
C ASP A 24 -12.34 -9.94 -5.04
N TRP A 25 -11.82 -10.12 -3.82
CA TRP A 25 -10.38 -10.05 -3.56
C TRP A 25 -9.59 -11.08 -4.37
N ARG A 26 -10.12 -12.30 -4.50
CA ARG A 26 -9.48 -13.36 -5.30
C ARG A 26 -9.44 -13.04 -6.79
N ASN A 27 -10.27 -12.09 -7.23
CA ASN A 27 -10.37 -11.65 -8.62
C ASN A 27 -9.51 -10.42 -8.88
N ALA A 28 -9.09 -9.69 -7.83
CA ALA A 28 -8.19 -8.58 -7.96
C ALA A 28 -6.83 -9.08 -8.46
N PHE A 29 -6.23 -8.33 -9.40
CA PHE A 29 -4.93 -8.66 -10.00
C PHE A 29 -4.86 -10.04 -10.67
N ARG A 30 -6.00 -10.67 -11.00
CA ARG A 30 -6.03 -12.05 -11.54
C ARG A 30 -5.18 -12.21 -12.80
N ASP A 31 -5.16 -11.20 -13.66
CA ASP A 31 -4.41 -11.22 -14.92
C ASP A 31 -2.98 -10.67 -14.78
N CYS A 32 -2.56 -10.33 -13.55
CA CYS A 32 -1.22 -9.86 -13.26
C CYS A 32 -0.33 -11.01 -12.75
N CYS A 33 0.97 -10.94 -13.03
CA CYS A 33 1.95 -11.87 -12.46
C CYS A 33 1.95 -11.83 -10.91
N LYS A 34 1.67 -10.67 -10.34
CA LYS A 34 1.49 -10.44 -8.90
C LYS A 34 0.00 -10.39 -8.57
N ASP A 35 -0.61 -11.56 -8.49
CA ASP A 35 -2.01 -11.69 -8.11
C ASP A 35 -2.25 -11.40 -6.62
N HIS A 36 -3.49 -11.55 -6.15
CA HIS A 36 -3.84 -11.35 -4.75
C HIS A 36 -2.92 -12.09 -3.75
N ARG A 37 -2.50 -13.33 -4.05
CA ARG A 37 -1.67 -14.18 -3.17
C ARG A 37 -0.30 -13.56 -2.89
N PHE A 38 0.27 -12.92 -3.91
CA PHE A 38 1.53 -12.20 -3.76
C PHE A 38 1.43 -11.13 -2.67
N TYR A 39 0.35 -10.34 -2.66
CA TYR A 39 0.17 -9.28 -1.67
C TYR A 39 -0.04 -9.82 -0.25
N GLU A 40 -0.66 -10.99 -0.10
CA GLU A 40 -0.82 -11.66 1.19
C GLU A 40 0.53 -12.07 1.77
N ILE A 41 1.36 -12.72 0.95
CA ILE A 41 2.71 -13.14 1.32
C ILE A 41 3.56 -11.92 1.68
N ILE A 42 3.45 -10.84 0.92
CA ILE A 42 4.20 -9.60 1.17
C ILE A 42 3.79 -8.96 2.50
N GLU A 43 2.49 -8.89 2.79
CA GLU A 43 2.02 -8.39 4.08
C GLU A 43 2.57 -9.24 5.24
N ASP A 44 2.49 -10.57 5.15
CA ASP A 44 3.01 -11.47 6.18
C ASP A 44 4.54 -11.35 6.34
N SER A 45 5.26 -11.15 5.23
CA SER A 45 6.73 -11.06 5.23
C SER A 45 7.24 -9.72 5.76
N LEU A 46 6.46 -8.64 5.62
CA LEU A 46 6.86 -7.27 5.96
C LEU A 46 6.12 -6.69 7.17
N ALA A 47 5.31 -7.50 7.86
CA ALA A 47 4.39 -7.08 8.92
C ALA A 47 5.03 -6.26 10.07
N ASN A 48 6.34 -6.40 10.29
CA ASN A 48 7.04 -5.69 11.36
C ASN A 48 7.31 -4.20 11.04
N ASP A 49 7.54 -3.88 9.77
CA ASP A 49 7.96 -2.54 9.34
C ASP A 49 6.92 -1.82 8.48
N PHE A 50 5.87 -2.55 8.06
CA PHE A 50 4.85 -2.08 7.12
C PHE A 50 3.44 -2.27 7.72
N GLU A 51 2.72 -1.17 7.86
CA GLU A 51 1.31 -1.19 8.29
C GLU A 51 0.42 -1.31 7.05
N TYR A 52 0.08 -2.54 6.66
CA TYR A 52 -0.77 -2.83 5.49
C TYR A 52 -2.25 -2.58 5.74
N GLN A 53 -2.92 -2.05 4.72
CA GLN A 53 -4.36 -1.84 4.60
C GLN A 53 -4.77 -1.96 3.14
N TYR A 54 -6.07 -2.05 2.89
CA TYR A 54 -6.62 -2.17 1.54
C TYR A 54 -7.75 -1.18 1.33
N LEU A 55 -7.78 -0.60 0.14
CA LEU A 55 -8.85 0.28 -0.30
C LEU A 55 -9.76 -0.48 -1.26
N ILE A 56 -11.00 -0.70 -0.87
CA ILE A 56 -12.05 -1.26 -1.73
C ILE A 56 -12.82 -0.10 -2.34
N LEU A 57 -12.85 -0.01 -3.67
CA LEU A 57 -13.66 0.95 -4.43
C LEU A 57 -14.94 0.26 -4.91
N ARG A 58 -16.08 0.92 -4.71
CA ARG A 58 -17.40 0.48 -5.16
C ARG A 58 -18.06 1.54 -6.02
N ASP A 59 -18.79 1.11 -7.03
CA ASP A 59 -19.65 2.02 -7.82
C ASP A 59 -20.94 2.38 -7.07
N LEU A 60 -21.80 3.20 -7.70
CA LEU A 60 -23.10 3.59 -7.16
C LEU A 60 -24.08 2.43 -6.92
N ALA A 61 -23.90 1.31 -7.63
CA ALA A 61 -24.68 0.09 -7.44
C ALA A 61 -24.09 -0.82 -6.33
N GLY A 62 -22.98 -0.41 -5.72
CA GLY A 62 -22.30 -1.16 -4.65
C GLY A 62 -21.34 -2.25 -5.15
N ASN A 63 -21.17 -2.40 -6.47
CA ASN A 63 -20.26 -3.40 -7.03
C ASN A 63 -18.82 -2.99 -6.80
N VAL A 64 -17.96 -3.95 -6.41
CA VAL A 64 -16.53 -3.68 -6.29
C VAL A 64 -15.94 -3.44 -7.68
N ARG A 65 -15.26 -2.31 -7.86
CA ARG A 65 -14.58 -1.91 -9.10
C ARG A 65 -13.06 -1.94 -8.99
N GLY A 66 -12.53 -1.90 -7.77
CA GLY A 66 -11.12 -2.10 -7.57
C GLY A 66 -10.77 -2.36 -6.12
N ILE A 67 -9.66 -3.06 -5.91
CA ILE A 67 -9.08 -3.30 -4.59
C ILE A 67 -7.60 -2.96 -4.68
N GLN A 68 -7.18 -1.91 -3.98
CA GLN A 68 -5.79 -1.47 -4.00
C GLN A 68 -5.15 -1.64 -2.62
N PRO A 69 -4.05 -2.41 -2.49
CA PRO A 69 -3.26 -2.43 -1.27
C PRO A 69 -2.57 -1.09 -1.08
N PHE A 70 -2.44 -0.66 0.16
CA PHE A 70 -1.62 0.49 0.54
C PHE A 70 -1.03 0.23 1.92
N PHE A 71 0.04 0.92 2.26
CA PHE A 71 0.71 0.70 3.53
C PHE A 71 1.44 1.93 4.02
N PHE A 72 1.63 2.02 5.33
CA PHE A 72 2.56 2.97 5.91
C PHE A 72 3.90 2.30 6.17
N VAL A 73 4.99 3.00 5.84
CA VAL A 73 6.35 2.56 6.11
C VAL A 73 7.18 3.73 6.62
N GLN A 74 8.14 3.46 7.51
CA GLN A 74 9.15 4.44 7.90
C GLN A 74 10.27 4.42 6.86
N GLN A 75 10.31 5.43 5.98
CA GLN A 75 11.41 5.54 5.02
C GLN A 75 12.51 6.46 5.54
N ASN A 76 13.74 5.97 5.43
CA ASN A 76 14.94 6.74 5.63
C ASN A 76 15.38 7.34 4.29
N LEU A 77 15.01 8.60 4.04
CA LEU A 77 15.31 9.31 2.79
C LEU A 77 16.82 9.49 2.52
N VAL A 78 17.67 9.23 3.51
CA VAL A 78 19.13 9.31 3.38
C VAL A 78 19.71 8.18 2.53
N GLU A 79 19.05 7.02 2.47
CA GLU A 79 19.51 5.87 1.67
C GLU A 79 19.52 6.14 0.16
N GLY A 80 18.74 7.14 -0.30
CA GLY A 80 18.74 7.61 -1.68
C GLY A 80 19.79 8.68 -2.00
N ILE A 81 20.47 9.26 -1.00
CA ILE A 81 21.42 10.36 -1.20
C ILE A 81 22.78 9.78 -1.62
N ARG A 82 23.15 9.98 -2.89
CA ARG A 82 24.47 9.58 -3.43
C ARG A 82 25.45 10.76 -3.41
N GLY A 83 26.73 10.48 -3.15
CA GLY A 83 27.83 11.45 -3.28
C GLY A 83 28.11 12.31 -2.03
N GLY A 84 28.80 13.43 -2.24
CA GLY A 84 29.44 14.25 -1.19
C GLY A 84 28.52 14.84 -0.10
N VAL A 85 27.21 14.81 -0.29
CA VAL A 85 26.21 15.27 0.70
C VAL A 85 26.07 14.28 1.87
N ARG A 86 26.50 13.01 1.71
CA ARG A 86 26.39 11.96 2.73
C ARG A 86 27.12 12.31 4.04
N HIS A 87 28.31 12.90 3.96
CA HIS A 87 29.08 13.29 5.15
C HIS A 87 28.40 14.37 6.01
N VAL A 88 27.67 15.29 5.36
CA VAL A 88 26.88 16.32 6.07
C VAL A 88 25.70 15.68 6.78
N VAL A 89 25.01 14.75 6.12
CA VAL A 89 23.86 14.05 6.70
C VAL A 89 24.29 13.16 7.88
N ASP A 90 25.42 12.47 7.77
CA ASP A 90 25.95 11.64 8.85
C ASP A 90 26.32 12.48 10.09
N ALA A 91 26.85 13.69 9.88
CA ALA A 91 27.13 14.63 10.97
C ALA A 91 25.84 15.10 11.66
N ILE A 92 24.77 15.36 10.91
CA ILE A 92 23.46 15.72 11.48
C ILE A 92 22.86 14.55 12.26
N ARG A 93 23.00 13.30 11.75
CA ARG A 93 22.48 12.09 12.42
C ARG A 93 23.13 11.80 13.77
N LYS A 94 24.39 12.19 13.99
CA LYS A 94 25.02 12.07 15.33
C LYS A 94 24.25 12.84 16.40
N LYS A 95 23.60 13.95 16.02
CA LYS A 95 22.82 14.80 16.93
C LYS A 95 21.31 14.52 16.84
N PHE A 96 20.83 14.06 15.68
CA PHE A 96 19.43 13.72 15.42
C PHE A 96 19.32 12.37 14.70
N PRO A 97 19.31 11.24 15.42
CA PRO A 97 19.38 9.91 14.80
C PRO A 97 18.20 9.59 13.86
N LYS A 98 17.03 10.22 14.08
CA LYS A 98 15.83 10.09 13.23
C LYS A 98 15.73 11.18 12.14
N PHE A 99 16.78 11.97 11.92
CA PHE A 99 16.79 12.99 10.86
C PHE A 99 16.49 12.35 9.50
N LEU A 100 15.53 12.91 8.78
CA LEU A 100 15.02 12.42 7.48
C LEU A 100 14.41 11.00 7.49
N THR A 101 14.05 10.47 8.66
CA THR A 101 13.16 9.31 8.77
C THR A 101 11.73 9.81 8.84
N MET A 102 10.89 9.42 7.89
CA MET A 102 9.50 9.87 7.82
C MET A 102 8.53 8.70 7.59
N ARG A 103 7.34 8.81 8.17
CA ARG A 103 6.23 7.91 7.87
C ARG A 103 5.64 8.28 6.52
N VAL A 104 5.73 7.37 5.56
CA VAL A 104 5.23 7.56 4.20
C VAL A 104 4.04 6.63 3.99
N LEU A 105 2.98 7.16 3.37
CA LEU A 105 1.90 6.35 2.81
C LEU A 105 2.29 5.96 1.39
N MET A 106 2.34 4.66 1.12
CA MET A 106 2.58 4.12 -0.21
C MET A 106 1.34 3.36 -0.68
N VAL A 107 1.02 3.50 -1.97
CA VAL A 107 -0.13 2.84 -2.59
C VAL A 107 0.39 1.86 -3.63
N GLY A 108 -0.08 0.62 -3.58
CA GLY A 108 0.29 -0.47 -4.48
C GLY A 108 1.33 -1.42 -3.89
N CYS A 109 2.30 -1.80 -4.71
CA CYS A 109 3.23 -2.88 -4.42
C CYS A 109 4.47 -2.36 -3.67
N ALA A 110 4.83 -3.00 -2.55
CA ALA A 110 6.09 -2.70 -1.85
C ALA A 110 7.33 -3.17 -2.62
N ALA A 111 7.19 -4.17 -3.49
CA ALA A 111 8.29 -4.78 -4.23
C ALA A 111 7.94 -4.96 -5.71
N GLY A 112 8.26 -3.96 -6.54
CA GLY A 112 8.18 -3.98 -8.00
C GLY A 112 6.95 -3.28 -8.60
N GLU A 113 6.48 -3.73 -9.78
CA GLU A 113 5.48 -3.00 -10.58
C GLU A 113 4.15 -2.69 -9.85
N GLY A 114 3.74 -1.42 -9.90
CA GLY A 114 2.54 -0.88 -9.27
C GLY A 114 1.28 -1.08 -10.11
N HIS A 115 0.84 -2.33 -10.26
CA HIS A 115 -0.42 -2.63 -10.92
C HIS A 115 -1.61 -2.04 -10.15
N LEU A 116 -2.67 -1.75 -10.90
CA LEU A 116 -3.96 -1.36 -10.35
C LEU A 116 -4.82 -2.61 -10.18
N GLY A 117 -5.41 -2.79 -8.99
CA GLY A 117 -6.30 -3.90 -8.69
C GLY A 117 -7.71 -3.67 -9.23
N ALA A 118 -7.82 -3.19 -10.47
CA ALA A 118 -9.10 -2.99 -11.14
C ALA A 118 -9.77 -4.35 -11.38
N LEU A 119 -11.08 -4.39 -11.19
CA LEU A 119 -11.90 -5.54 -11.53
C LEU A 119 -12.60 -5.26 -12.85
N ALA A 120 -12.59 -6.25 -13.75
CA ALA A 120 -13.32 -6.16 -15.01
C ALA A 120 -14.82 -5.89 -14.75
N LEU A 121 -15.43 -5.09 -15.62
CA LEU A 121 -16.88 -4.93 -15.65
C LEU A 121 -17.50 -6.30 -15.97
N LYS A 122 -18.21 -6.90 -15.01
CA LYS A 122 -19.19 -7.95 -15.31
C LYS A 122 -20.36 -7.35 -16.08
#